data_AF-K9V272-F1
#
_entry.id   AF-K9V272-F1
#
_cell.length_a   1.000
_cell.length_b   1.000
_cell.length_c   1.000
_cell.angle_alpha   90.00
_cell.angle_beta   90.00
_cell.angle_gamma   90.00
#
_symmetry.space_group_name_H-M   'P 1'
#
loop_
_entity.id
_entity.type
_entity.pdbx_description
1 polymer ?
#
loop_
_entity_poly.entity_id
_entity_poly.type
_entity_poly.pdbx_seq_one_letter_code
_entity_poly.pdbx_strand_id
1 'polypeptide(L)'
;MLKPRLFSVTAARVVILTSCLGAIATGCANSIASNSQTPNHQSSDRNPLPSVEQASERGLEQTEQTSTTNKSGEKRRSRRQNSNSPSLKPNLREGMSYQKARQLLLQQGWKPHLQADEANLNNITVRELYDYGYVEIKDCSGTGVGACLFEFVNQSGDILLVSARAVSENNKEREIWRWSIEKKRNRKKPASSDSQYSQNSYSQKPPFIGTKFFKFYDGDSSEQSITILADGTTTVKINGRGQTYVFYQGKFTNPIVFQDNSGSGLLLKDDKIFSTYGNGKIAIGCKGDGKPCVSDLFEPTATTPEPVKVTNIQDGYYVLGGTGQGLEVRGNKYRYYDEGGEKEWQDISQLKSIKAGLIFDGREYWCLPPDREGGVCTENGWKRL
;
A
#
# COMPACT_ATOMS: atom_id res chain seq x y z
N MET A 1 -42.07 -55.97 16.87
CA MET A 1 -43.37 -55.31 17.03
C MET A 1 -43.15 -53.82 17.30
N LEU A 2 -43.47 -52.98 16.30
CA LEU A 2 -44.04 -51.61 16.33
C LEU A 2 -43.93 -50.81 17.65
N LYS A 3 -43.38 -49.59 17.72
CA LYS A 3 -43.78 -48.34 17.00
C LYS A 3 -42.71 -47.24 17.10
N PRO A 4 -42.50 -46.40 16.07
CA PRO A 4 -41.78 -45.13 16.17
C PRO A 4 -42.71 -43.95 16.50
N ARG A 5 -42.20 -42.89 17.15
CA ARG A 5 -42.89 -41.60 17.33
C ARG A 5 -42.34 -40.57 16.34
N LEU A 6 -43.26 -40.04 15.53
CA LEU A 6 -43.11 -38.90 14.63
C LEU A 6 -43.07 -37.59 15.44
N PHE A 7 -42.14 -36.69 15.11
CA PHE A 7 -42.27 -35.27 15.44
C PHE A 7 -42.76 -34.50 14.21
N SER A 8 -43.84 -33.75 14.44
CA SER A 8 -44.61 -33.01 13.46
C SER A 8 -43.96 -31.67 13.14
N VAL A 9 -43.96 -31.32 11.86
CA VAL A 9 -43.58 -30.01 11.30
C VAL A 9 -44.73 -29.04 11.55
N THR A 10 -44.43 -27.80 11.94
CA THR A 10 -45.37 -26.69 11.81
C THR A 10 -44.67 -25.51 11.17
N ALA A 11 -44.98 -25.29 9.89
CA ALA A 11 -44.56 -24.13 9.12
C ALA A 11 -45.53 -22.97 9.43
N ALA A 12 -45.01 -21.88 9.99
CA ALA A 12 -45.74 -20.63 10.09
C ALA A 12 -45.52 -19.82 8.80
N ARG A 13 -46.58 -19.70 7.99
CA ARG A 13 -46.68 -18.74 6.89
C ARG A 13 -46.94 -17.36 7.48
N VAL A 14 -46.06 -16.40 7.22
CA VAL A 14 -46.37 -14.98 7.36
C VAL A 14 -46.56 -14.40 5.96
N VAL A 15 -47.79 -14.00 5.68
CA VAL A 15 -48.20 -13.19 4.53
C VAL A 15 -48.61 -11.85 5.12
N ILE A 16 -47.94 -10.75 4.75
CA ILE A 16 -48.51 -9.41 4.88
C ILE A 16 -48.26 -8.64 3.59
N LEU A 17 -49.35 -8.02 3.14
CA LEU A 17 -49.57 -7.34 1.88
C LEU A 17 -48.77 -6.03 1.69
N THR A 18 -48.47 -5.80 0.43
CA THR A 18 -48.25 -4.53 -0.29
C THR A 18 -49.21 -3.38 0.05
N SER A 19 -48.68 -2.16 0.07
CA SER A 19 -49.34 -0.99 -0.53
C SER A 19 -48.34 0.06 -0.99
N CYS A 20 -48.77 0.75 -2.04
CA CYS A 20 -48.03 1.52 -3.03
C CYS A 20 -48.03 3.04 -2.75
N LEU A 21 -47.09 3.71 -3.45
CA LEU A 21 -47.16 5.07 -4.02
C LEU A 21 -47.16 6.30 -3.08
N GLY A 22 -46.17 7.17 -3.33
CA GLY A 22 -46.15 8.55 -2.90
C GLY A 22 -45.03 9.31 -3.61
N ALA A 23 -45.27 9.71 -4.87
CA ALA A 23 -44.44 10.68 -5.57
C ALA A 23 -44.82 12.09 -5.11
N ILE A 24 -43.84 12.94 -4.80
CA ILE A 24 -44.03 14.39 -4.75
C ILE A 24 -42.82 15.04 -5.42
N ALA A 25 -43.12 15.86 -6.42
CA ALA A 25 -42.20 16.70 -7.16
C ALA A 25 -42.19 18.12 -6.57
N THR A 26 -41.16 18.90 -6.93
CA THR A 26 -41.03 20.38 -6.86
C THR A 26 -40.93 21.00 -5.44
N GLY A 27 -40.12 22.03 -5.19
CA GLY A 27 -39.35 22.89 -6.06
C GLY A 27 -38.44 23.86 -5.27
N CYS A 28 -37.76 24.72 -6.01
CA CYS A 28 -36.81 25.73 -5.54
C CYS A 28 -37.46 26.79 -4.63
N ALA A 29 -36.71 27.25 -3.62
CA ALA A 29 -36.79 28.63 -3.14
C ALA A 29 -35.48 29.03 -2.46
N ASN A 30 -34.75 29.95 -3.10
CA ASN A 30 -33.82 30.85 -2.43
C ASN A 30 -34.60 31.65 -1.38
N SER A 31 -33.98 31.98 -0.24
CA SER A 31 -34.10 33.32 0.38
C SER A 31 -33.38 33.46 1.72
N ILE A 32 -32.58 34.52 1.75
CA ILE A 32 -32.58 35.59 2.77
C ILE A 32 -31.71 35.39 4.03
N ALA A 33 -30.67 36.22 4.01
CA ALA A 33 -29.91 36.77 5.12
C ALA A 33 -30.74 37.06 6.38
N SER A 34 -30.17 36.78 7.54
CA SER A 34 -30.49 37.51 8.77
C SER A 34 -29.21 38.04 9.38
N ASN A 35 -29.09 39.34 9.18
CA ASN A 35 -28.22 40.30 9.83
C ASN A 35 -28.42 40.21 11.36
N SER A 36 -27.36 40.10 12.14
CA SER A 36 -27.39 40.34 13.59
C SER A 36 -26.25 41.27 13.94
N GLN A 37 -26.65 42.45 14.38
CA GLN A 37 -25.81 43.60 14.67
C GLN A 37 -24.88 43.33 15.87
N THR A 38 -23.66 43.82 15.70
CA THR A 38 -22.68 44.23 16.72
C THR A 38 -23.27 45.14 17.80
N PRO A 39 -22.57 45.23 18.95
CA PRO A 39 -22.13 46.56 19.38
C PRO A 39 -20.61 46.64 19.60
N ASN A 40 -20.03 47.64 18.93
CA ASN A 40 -18.94 48.54 19.32
C ASN A 40 -17.96 48.13 20.42
N HIS A 41 -16.67 48.12 20.05
CA HIS A 41 -15.69 48.93 20.78
C HIS A 41 -14.64 49.53 19.83
N GLN A 42 -14.49 50.86 19.89
CA GLN A 42 -13.43 51.69 19.32
C GLN A 42 -12.06 51.27 19.93
N SER A 43 -10.86 51.48 19.37
CA SER A 43 -10.31 52.61 18.61
C SER A 43 -8.87 52.28 18.11
N SER A 44 -8.39 53.03 17.10
CA SER A 44 -6.98 53.35 16.76
C SER A 44 -6.03 52.21 16.32
N ASP A 45 -5.19 52.29 15.27
CA ASP A 45 -4.52 53.43 14.66
C ASP A 45 -4.21 53.23 13.15
N ARG A 46 -3.95 54.37 12.50
CA ARG A 46 -3.63 54.59 11.07
C ARG A 46 -2.18 54.19 10.73
N ASN A 47 -1.94 53.68 9.51
CA ASN A 47 -1.18 54.41 8.47
C ASN A 47 -1.14 53.68 7.10
N PRO A 48 -0.90 54.42 5.99
CA PRO A 48 -1.41 54.06 4.67
C PRO A 48 -0.37 53.48 3.69
N LEU A 49 -0.89 52.75 2.70
CA LEU A 49 -0.21 52.26 1.49
C LEU A 49 -0.24 53.34 0.39
N PRO A 50 0.81 53.48 -0.44
CA PRO A 50 0.76 54.34 -1.63
C PRO A 50 0.28 53.58 -2.88
N SER A 51 -0.59 54.26 -3.61
CA SER A 51 -1.05 53.96 -4.97
C SER A 51 -0.03 54.46 -6.00
N VAL A 52 0.16 53.73 -7.11
CA VAL A 52 0.77 54.29 -8.33
C VAL A 52 -0.04 53.87 -9.56
N GLU A 53 -0.35 54.89 -10.35
CA GLU A 53 -1.06 55.01 -11.62
C GLU A 53 -0.45 54.15 -12.76
N GLN A 54 -1.28 53.46 -13.57
CA GLN A 54 -1.75 53.87 -14.91
C GLN A 54 -0.65 54.38 -15.88
N ALA A 55 -0.47 53.66 -17.01
CA ALA A 55 -0.91 54.12 -18.34
C ALA A 55 -0.26 53.32 -19.50
N SER A 56 -1.10 52.99 -20.48
CA SER A 56 -0.93 53.35 -21.90
C SER A 56 -1.01 52.20 -22.91
N GLU A 57 -2.05 52.34 -23.73
CA GLU A 57 -2.36 51.64 -24.97
C GLU A 57 -1.37 51.97 -26.10
N ARG A 58 -1.33 51.07 -27.10
CA ARG A 58 -1.15 51.21 -28.57
C ARG A 58 -0.76 49.81 -29.06
N GLY A 59 -1.26 49.22 -30.13
CA GLY A 59 -1.99 49.68 -31.30
C GLY A 59 -1.62 48.70 -32.43
N LEU A 60 -2.61 48.32 -33.24
CA LEU A 60 -2.56 47.35 -34.35
C LEU A 60 -1.39 47.53 -35.33
N GLU A 61 -0.95 46.43 -35.98
CA GLU A 61 -0.98 46.35 -37.45
C GLU A 61 -0.82 44.90 -37.99
N GLN A 62 -1.69 44.57 -38.93
CA GLN A 62 -1.66 43.39 -39.79
C GLN A 62 -0.65 43.58 -40.92
N THR A 63 -0.07 42.49 -41.42
CA THR A 63 0.35 42.43 -42.83
C THR A 63 0.19 41.01 -43.36
N GLU A 64 -0.79 40.85 -44.25
CA GLU A 64 -0.84 39.77 -45.23
C GLU A 64 0.24 40.01 -46.29
N GLN A 65 0.88 38.93 -46.79
CA GLN A 65 1.30 38.87 -48.18
C GLN A 65 1.54 37.44 -48.66
N THR A 66 1.31 37.28 -49.95
CA THR A 66 0.80 36.11 -50.66
C THR A 66 1.91 35.29 -51.35
N SER A 67 1.71 33.97 -51.40
CA SER A 67 1.99 33.02 -52.51
C SER A 67 3.34 33.01 -53.23
N THR A 68 3.96 31.80 -53.31
CA THR A 68 4.28 31.20 -54.63
C THR A 68 4.44 29.68 -54.59
N THR A 69 3.77 29.06 -55.55
CA THR A 69 3.80 27.66 -56.01
C THR A 69 5.20 27.21 -56.44
N ASN A 70 5.58 25.95 -56.14
CA ASN A 70 6.41 25.15 -57.04
C ASN A 70 6.13 23.64 -56.88
N LYS A 71 5.71 23.03 -58.00
CA LYS A 71 5.60 21.59 -58.21
C LYS A 71 6.95 21.05 -58.68
N SER A 72 7.46 20.03 -58.00
CA SER A 72 8.34 18.97 -58.52
C SER A 72 8.43 17.92 -57.40
N GLY A 73 7.98 16.68 -57.53
CA GLY A 73 8.20 15.81 -58.67
C GLY A 73 9.28 14.76 -58.38
N GLU A 74 9.45 14.27 -57.15
CA GLU A 74 10.41 13.20 -56.85
C GLU A 74 9.80 12.07 -56.01
N LYS A 75 9.49 10.96 -56.69
CA LYS A 75 9.12 9.66 -56.10
C LYS A 75 10.31 9.11 -55.31
N ARG A 76 10.52 9.59 -54.08
CA ARG A 76 11.38 8.93 -53.11
C ARG A 76 10.65 7.73 -52.52
N ARG A 77 11.05 6.54 -52.94
CA ARG A 77 10.78 5.27 -52.25
C ARG A 77 10.95 5.49 -50.74
N SER A 78 9.86 5.35 -49.98
CA SER A 78 9.90 5.36 -48.53
C SER A 78 10.74 4.17 -48.07
N ARG A 79 12.04 4.41 -47.89
CA ARG A 79 12.95 3.49 -47.22
C ARG A 79 12.42 3.37 -45.80
N ARG A 80 11.70 2.28 -45.52
CA ARG A 80 11.39 1.84 -44.16
C ARG A 80 12.71 1.72 -43.42
N GLN A 81 13.12 2.78 -42.74
CA GLN A 81 14.15 2.70 -41.73
C GLN A 81 13.53 1.87 -40.61
N ASN A 82 13.91 0.58 -40.56
CA ASN A 82 13.76 -0.21 -39.35
C ASN A 82 14.60 0.50 -38.29
N SER A 83 13.97 1.41 -37.55
CA SER A 83 14.54 2.05 -36.38
C SER A 83 14.60 1.03 -35.26
N ASN A 84 15.63 0.18 -35.32
CA ASN A 84 16.11 -0.52 -34.14
C ASN A 84 16.80 0.52 -33.24
N SER A 85 16.04 1.49 -32.73
CA SER A 85 16.52 2.43 -31.73
C SER A 85 16.79 1.62 -30.46
N PRO A 86 18.02 1.63 -29.93
CA PRO A 86 18.35 0.96 -28.68
C PRO A 86 17.38 1.45 -27.60
N SER A 87 16.82 0.53 -26.80
CA SER A 87 15.89 0.91 -25.73
C SER A 87 16.58 1.91 -24.81
N LEU A 88 16.12 3.16 -24.87
CA LEU A 88 16.73 4.27 -24.16
C LEU A 88 16.55 3.99 -22.67
N LYS A 89 17.66 3.78 -21.96
CA LYS A 89 17.64 3.59 -20.51
C LYS A 89 17.13 4.90 -19.87
N PRO A 90 16.04 4.87 -19.10
CA PRO A 90 15.48 6.08 -18.54
C PRO A 90 16.40 6.65 -17.47
N ASN A 91 16.58 7.98 -17.48
CA ASN A 91 17.43 8.70 -16.53
C ASN A 91 16.69 8.98 -15.21
N LEU A 92 16.25 7.92 -14.54
CA LEU A 92 15.59 7.99 -13.24
C LEU A 92 16.62 7.90 -12.10
N ARG A 93 16.39 8.66 -11.03
CA ARG A 93 17.23 8.66 -9.82
C ARG A 93 16.37 8.43 -8.60
N GLU A 94 16.88 7.66 -7.64
CA GLU A 94 16.27 7.52 -6.32
C GLU A 94 16.20 8.91 -5.63
N GLY A 95 15.13 9.18 -4.89
CA GLY A 95 14.83 10.48 -4.30
C GLY A 95 14.27 11.53 -5.26
N MET A 96 14.20 11.25 -6.58
CA MET A 96 13.53 12.17 -7.51
C MET A 96 12.02 12.19 -7.25
N SER A 97 11.37 13.35 -7.28
CA SER A 97 9.90 13.40 -7.20
C SER A 97 9.26 12.59 -8.32
N TYR A 98 8.23 11.81 -7.97
CA TYR A 98 7.53 10.93 -8.90
C TYR A 98 6.91 11.73 -10.06
N GLN A 99 6.36 12.92 -9.79
CA GLN A 99 5.82 13.78 -10.82
C GLN A 99 6.88 14.17 -11.87
N LYS A 100 8.10 14.50 -11.44
CA LYS A 100 9.22 14.81 -12.34
C LYS A 100 9.68 13.57 -13.11
N ALA A 101 9.79 12.43 -12.43
CA ALA A 101 10.11 11.15 -13.07
C ALA A 101 9.09 10.79 -14.16
N ARG A 102 7.78 10.91 -13.86
CA ARG A 102 6.69 10.67 -14.81
C ARG A 102 6.81 11.57 -16.04
N GLN A 103 7.04 12.87 -15.86
CA GLN A 103 7.24 13.80 -16.99
C GLN A 103 8.42 13.37 -17.87
N LEU A 104 9.55 12.99 -17.27
CA LEU A 104 10.72 12.51 -18.02
C LEU A 104 10.42 11.24 -18.81
N LEU A 105 9.68 10.30 -18.22
CA LEU A 105 9.28 9.05 -18.87
C LEU A 105 8.38 9.32 -20.08
N LEU A 106 7.35 10.16 -19.90
CA LEU A 106 6.45 10.55 -20.99
C LEU A 106 7.21 11.26 -22.13
N GLN A 107 8.14 12.15 -21.81
CA GLN A 107 9.01 12.82 -22.81
C GLN A 107 9.92 11.83 -23.55
N GLN A 108 10.36 10.76 -22.90
CA GLN A 108 11.16 9.69 -23.50
C GLN A 108 10.34 8.66 -24.27
N GLY A 109 9.02 8.87 -24.42
CA GLY A 109 8.14 8.00 -25.19
C GLY A 109 7.67 6.76 -24.43
N TRP A 110 7.88 6.69 -23.13
CA TRP A 110 7.20 5.72 -22.27
C TRP A 110 5.74 6.14 -22.09
N LYS A 111 4.84 5.16 -22.02
CA LYS A 111 3.40 5.38 -21.84
C LYS A 111 2.90 4.61 -20.63
N PRO A 112 1.86 5.08 -19.92
CA PRO A 112 1.17 4.30 -18.90
C PRO A 112 0.82 2.89 -19.40
N HIS A 113 1.15 1.86 -18.63
CA HIS A 113 0.88 0.47 -19.00
C HIS A 113 -0.51 0.03 -18.52
N LEU A 114 -1.53 0.34 -19.31
CA LEU A 114 -2.94 0.10 -18.96
C LEU A 114 -3.48 -1.28 -19.38
N GLN A 115 -2.66 -2.09 -20.07
CA GLN A 115 -3.08 -3.37 -20.64
C GLN A 115 -2.79 -4.58 -19.73
N ALA A 116 -2.05 -4.38 -18.64
CA ALA A 116 -1.82 -5.38 -17.61
C ALA A 116 -2.96 -5.40 -16.58
N ASP A 117 -2.70 -5.96 -15.40
CA ASP A 117 -3.62 -5.98 -14.28
C ASP A 117 -4.15 -4.56 -13.98
N GLU A 118 -5.44 -4.47 -13.68
CA GLU A 118 -6.10 -3.22 -13.33
C GLU A 118 -5.53 -2.66 -12.01
N ALA A 119 -5.64 -1.36 -11.82
CA ALA A 119 -5.27 -0.74 -10.55
C ALA A 119 -6.11 -1.36 -9.41
N ASN A 120 -5.48 -1.67 -8.28
CA ASN A 120 -6.15 -2.18 -7.09
C ASN A 120 -6.96 -1.07 -6.39
N LEU A 121 -8.09 -0.66 -6.97
CA LEU A 121 -8.94 0.42 -6.46
C LEU A 121 -9.62 0.11 -5.11
N ASN A 122 -9.48 -1.11 -4.60
CA ASN A 122 -9.87 -1.46 -3.22
C ASN A 122 -8.90 -0.89 -2.19
N ASN A 123 -7.67 -0.56 -2.58
CA ASN A 123 -6.70 0.15 -1.75
C ASN A 123 -6.97 1.67 -1.81
N ILE A 124 -7.25 2.29 -0.66
CA ILE A 124 -7.59 3.72 -0.56
C ILE A 124 -6.50 4.60 -1.17
N THR A 125 -5.22 4.31 -0.88
CA THR A 125 -4.09 5.06 -1.42
C THR A 125 -4.00 4.94 -2.94
N VAL A 126 -4.27 3.76 -3.49
CA VAL A 126 -4.28 3.55 -4.95
C VAL A 126 -5.40 4.36 -5.58
N ARG A 127 -6.60 4.34 -5.00
CA ARG A 127 -7.76 5.10 -5.47
C ARG A 127 -7.48 6.61 -5.49
N GLU A 128 -6.95 7.16 -4.40
CA GLU A 128 -6.60 8.59 -4.33
C GLU A 128 -5.60 9.01 -5.41
N LEU A 129 -4.55 8.20 -5.63
CA LEU A 129 -3.55 8.47 -6.65
C LEU A 129 -4.12 8.34 -8.06
N TYR A 130 -5.00 7.38 -8.26
CA TYR A 130 -5.72 7.20 -9.52
C TYR A 130 -6.60 8.43 -9.81
N ASP A 131 -7.31 8.94 -8.81
CA ASP A 131 -8.14 10.15 -8.90
C ASP A 131 -7.30 11.42 -9.15
N TYR A 132 -6.04 11.44 -8.72
CA TYR A 132 -5.07 12.47 -9.11
C TYR A 132 -4.51 12.33 -10.54
N GLY A 133 -4.96 11.32 -11.29
CA GLY A 133 -4.60 11.10 -12.69
C GLY A 133 -3.33 10.27 -12.89
N TYR A 134 -2.84 9.59 -11.86
CA TYR A 134 -1.76 8.61 -11.97
C TYR A 134 -2.30 7.24 -12.40
N VAL A 135 -2.92 7.19 -13.58
CA VAL A 135 -3.57 5.98 -14.14
C VAL A 135 -2.62 4.80 -14.33
N GLU A 136 -1.31 5.05 -14.34
CA GLU A 136 -0.27 4.03 -14.40
C GLU A 136 -0.05 3.26 -13.08
N ILE A 137 -0.70 3.65 -11.98
CA ILE A 137 -0.58 2.98 -10.69
C ILE A 137 -1.19 1.57 -10.72
N LYS A 138 -0.55 0.61 -10.05
CA LYS A 138 -1.02 -0.77 -9.92
C LYS A 138 -1.46 -1.09 -8.50
N ASP A 139 -0.56 -0.94 -7.55
CA ASP A 139 -0.84 -1.26 -6.15
C ASP A 139 0.08 -0.48 -5.21
N CYS A 140 -0.26 -0.45 -3.91
CA CYS A 140 0.54 0.16 -2.86
C CYS A 140 0.76 -0.80 -1.70
N SER A 141 2.00 -0.88 -1.23
CA SER A 141 2.37 -1.71 -0.09
C SER A 141 1.79 -1.18 1.22
N GLY A 142 1.07 -2.03 1.95
CA GLY A 142 0.53 -1.74 3.29
C GLY A 142 1.56 -1.86 4.43
N THR A 143 2.86 -1.94 4.14
CA THR A 143 3.94 -2.24 5.10
C THR A 143 4.47 -1.02 5.87
N GLY A 144 3.69 0.07 5.96
CA GLY A 144 4.09 1.31 6.65
C GLY A 144 5.03 2.23 5.86
N VAL A 145 5.79 1.71 4.88
CA VAL A 145 6.57 2.54 3.93
C VAL A 145 5.66 3.15 2.84
N GLY A 146 4.49 2.54 2.59
CA GLY A 146 3.50 3.07 1.66
C GLY A 146 3.98 3.19 0.21
N ALA A 147 4.95 2.37 -0.19
CA ALA A 147 5.50 2.41 -1.54
C ALA A 147 4.48 1.88 -2.56
N CYS A 148 4.22 2.67 -3.60
CA CYS A 148 3.31 2.31 -4.69
C CYS A 148 4.09 1.91 -5.94
N LEU A 149 3.53 0.96 -6.69
CA LEU A 149 4.03 0.48 -7.97
C LEU A 149 3.31 1.20 -9.11
N PHE A 150 4.09 1.73 -10.04
CA PHE A 150 3.62 2.37 -11.27
C PHE A 150 4.27 1.67 -12.46
N GLU A 151 3.51 1.46 -13.53
CA GLU A 151 3.99 0.74 -14.70
C GLU A 151 3.93 1.57 -15.98
N PHE A 152 5.03 1.54 -16.71
CA PHE A 152 5.15 2.17 -18.02
C PHE A 152 5.57 1.16 -19.07
N VAL A 153 5.21 1.39 -20.32
CA VAL A 153 5.60 0.58 -21.47
C VAL A 153 6.20 1.46 -22.57
N ASN A 154 7.29 1.00 -23.19
CA ASN A 154 7.91 1.70 -24.32
C ASN A 154 7.42 1.15 -25.68
N GLN A 155 7.88 1.73 -26.79
CA GLN A 155 7.52 1.29 -28.14
C GLN A 155 7.98 -0.13 -28.48
N SER A 156 9.05 -0.60 -27.84
CA SER A 156 9.54 -1.99 -27.96
C SER A 156 8.71 -2.98 -27.15
N GLY A 157 7.81 -2.48 -26.28
CA GLY A 157 6.99 -3.26 -25.38
C GLY A 157 7.68 -3.66 -24.09
N ASP A 158 8.88 -3.16 -23.80
CA ASP A 158 9.50 -3.35 -22.48
C ASP A 158 8.68 -2.64 -21.42
N ILE A 159 8.57 -3.26 -20.25
CA ILE A 159 7.81 -2.74 -19.10
C ILE A 159 8.81 -2.13 -18.11
N LEU A 160 8.57 -0.91 -17.69
CA LEU A 160 9.30 -0.23 -16.63
C LEU A 160 8.43 -0.21 -15.38
N LEU A 161 8.94 -0.83 -14.32
CA LEU A 161 8.36 -0.84 -13.00
C LEU A 161 9.00 0.29 -12.18
N VAL A 162 8.19 1.19 -11.66
CA VAL A 162 8.63 2.31 -10.83
C VAL A 162 7.98 2.19 -9.45
N SER A 163 8.79 2.14 -8.41
CA SER A 163 8.32 2.15 -7.03
C SER A 163 8.54 3.53 -6.41
N ALA A 164 7.50 4.14 -5.85
CA ALA A 164 7.60 5.45 -5.21
C ALA A 164 6.90 5.50 -3.85
N ARG A 165 7.58 6.08 -2.86
CA ARG A 165 7.10 6.22 -1.47
C ARG A 165 6.56 7.62 -1.21
N ALA A 166 5.62 7.76 -0.29
CA ALA A 166 5.14 9.06 0.17
C ALA A 166 6.27 9.80 0.91
N VAL A 167 6.35 11.12 0.70
CA VAL A 167 7.30 11.99 1.42
C VAL A 167 6.63 13.04 2.28
N SER A 168 5.30 13.12 2.21
CA SER A 168 4.48 13.96 3.07
C SER A 168 3.27 13.16 3.55
N GLU A 169 2.51 13.73 4.48
CA GLU A 169 1.25 13.15 4.96
C GLU A 169 0.19 13.08 3.85
N ASN A 170 0.31 13.93 2.81
CA ASN A 170 -0.54 13.82 1.64
C ASN A 170 0.03 12.78 0.66
N ASN A 171 -0.84 11.91 0.13
CA ASN A 171 -0.45 10.88 -0.83
C ASN A 171 0.03 11.44 -2.19
N LYS A 172 -0.08 12.76 -2.40
CA LYS A 172 0.19 13.44 -3.66
C LYS A 172 1.68 13.57 -3.94
N GLU A 173 2.49 13.81 -2.90
CA GLU A 173 3.93 13.95 -3.03
C GLU A 173 4.64 12.62 -2.77
N ARG A 174 5.34 12.13 -3.80
CA ARG A 174 6.07 10.87 -3.76
C ARG A 174 7.45 11.03 -4.35
N GLU A 175 8.38 10.23 -3.86
CA GLU A 175 9.73 10.12 -4.40
C GLU A 175 9.99 8.71 -4.92
N ILE A 176 10.72 8.64 -6.04
CA ILE A 176 11.24 7.40 -6.60
C ILE A 176 12.09 6.72 -5.55
N TRP A 177 11.69 5.52 -5.17
CA TRP A 177 12.46 4.67 -4.28
C TRP A 177 13.36 3.73 -5.08
N ARG A 178 12.82 3.09 -6.13
CA ARG A 178 13.54 2.15 -7.00
C ARG A 178 12.80 1.94 -8.31
N TRP A 179 13.49 1.40 -9.31
CA TRP A 179 12.89 1.08 -10.60
C TRP A 179 13.65 -0.04 -11.33
N SER A 180 12.96 -0.75 -12.22
CA SER A 180 13.54 -1.82 -13.03
C SER A 180 12.85 -1.96 -14.39
N ILE A 181 13.57 -2.45 -15.40
CA ILE A 181 13.00 -2.74 -16.72
C ILE A 181 12.89 -4.25 -16.93
N GLU A 182 11.68 -4.70 -17.20
CA GLU A 182 11.38 -6.02 -17.70
C GLU A 182 11.34 -6.00 -19.22
N LYS A 183 12.29 -6.70 -19.85
CA LYS A 183 12.28 -6.82 -21.30
C LYS A 183 11.09 -7.68 -21.72
N LYS A 184 10.38 -7.27 -22.77
CA LYS A 184 9.39 -8.12 -23.42
C LYS A 184 10.10 -9.32 -24.02
N ARG A 185 10.24 -10.39 -23.22
CA ARG A 185 10.56 -11.70 -23.79
C ARG A 185 9.42 -11.97 -24.76
N ASN A 186 9.73 -12.13 -26.04
CA ASN A 186 8.77 -12.59 -27.03
C ASN A 186 8.15 -13.87 -26.48
N ARG A 187 6.99 -13.74 -25.82
CA ARG A 187 6.16 -14.86 -25.39
C ARG A 187 5.54 -15.42 -26.67
N LYS A 188 6.36 -16.02 -27.55
CA LYS A 188 5.94 -17.29 -28.13
C LYS A 188 5.71 -18.14 -26.90
N LYS A 189 4.43 -18.28 -26.51
CA LYS A 189 3.96 -19.08 -25.38
C LYS A 189 4.91 -20.27 -25.27
N PRO A 190 5.85 -20.28 -24.30
CA PRO A 190 6.71 -21.43 -24.18
C PRO A 190 5.76 -22.52 -23.74
N ALA A 191 5.55 -23.52 -24.60
CA ALA A 191 5.17 -24.82 -24.11
C ALA A 191 6.22 -25.15 -23.06
N SER A 192 5.82 -25.05 -21.78
CA SER A 192 6.57 -25.44 -20.58
C SER A 192 8.08 -25.53 -20.81
N SER A 193 8.75 -24.40 -21.07
CA SER A 193 10.20 -24.42 -21.20
C SER A 193 10.76 -24.24 -19.80
N ASP A 194 11.07 -25.38 -19.20
CA ASP A 194 12.03 -25.52 -18.12
C ASP A 194 13.06 -24.40 -18.18
N SER A 195 12.97 -23.46 -17.24
CA SER A 195 14.10 -22.63 -16.91
C SER A 195 15.18 -23.57 -16.42
N GLN A 196 16.14 -23.90 -17.29
CA GLN A 196 17.43 -24.48 -16.94
C GLN A 196 18.23 -23.46 -16.11
N TYR A 197 17.72 -23.08 -14.93
CA TYR A 197 18.59 -23.11 -13.77
C TYR A 197 18.87 -24.59 -13.58
N SER A 198 20.07 -25.01 -14.00
CA SER A 198 20.56 -26.38 -13.86
C SER A 198 20.13 -26.92 -12.51
N GLN A 199 19.23 -27.91 -12.56
CA GLN A 199 18.71 -28.69 -11.44
C GLN A 199 19.81 -29.55 -10.81
N ASN A 200 21.00 -28.99 -10.59
CA ASN A 200 21.82 -29.32 -9.43
C ASN A 200 21.18 -28.69 -8.18
N SER A 201 19.89 -28.95 -8.01
CA SER A 201 19.19 -29.00 -6.74
C SER A 201 19.75 -30.21 -5.98
N TYR A 202 21.05 -30.19 -5.69
CA TYR A 202 21.54 -30.90 -4.53
C TYR A 202 20.64 -30.45 -3.40
N SER A 203 19.97 -31.40 -2.77
CA SER A 203 19.16 -31.20 -1.57
C SER A 203 20.06 -30.49 -0.56
N GLN A 204 20.07 -29.16 -0.62
CA GLN A 204 20.90 -28.36 0.24
C GLN A 204 20.26 -28.50 1.60
N LYS A 205 20.96 -29.20 2.49
CA LYS A 205 20.56 -29.31 3.87
C LYS A 205 20.26 -27.91 4.38
N PRO A 206 19.04 -27.64 4.88
CA PRO A 206 18.70 -26.33 5.39
C PRO A 206 19.69 -25.89 6.47
N PRO A 207 20.03 -24.58 6.54
CA PRO A 207 20.95 -24.08 7.56
C PRO A 207 20.37 -24.20 8.97
N PHE A 208 19.05 -24.26 9.11
CA PHE A 208 18.36 -24.51 10.37
C PHE A 208 16.99 -25.16 10.11
N ILE A 209 16.40 -25.72 11.17
CA ILE A 209 15.01 -26.16 11.24
C ILE A 209 14.32 -25.35 12.33
N GLY A 210 13.11 -24.87 12.07
CA GLY A 210 12.34 -23.99 12.95
C GLY A 210 12.08 -22.62 12.32
N THR A 211 11.64 -21.67 13.14
CA THR A 211 11.38 -20.29 12.74
C THR A 211 12.50 -19.37 13.21
N LYS A 212 13.03 -18.57 12.30
CA LYS A 212 13.94 -17.46 12.60
C LYS A 212 13.32 -16.17 12.08
N PHE A 213 13.71 -15.07 12.70
CA PHE A 213 13.26 -13.73 12.37
C PHE A 213 14.43 -12.90 11.86
N PHE A 214 14.12 -11.90 11.04
CA PHE A 214 15.10 -11.00 10.44
C PHE A 214 14.48 -9.65 10.12
N LYS A 215 15.31 -8.61 10.03
CA LYS A 215 14.89 -7.24 9.73
C LYS A 215 15.93 -6.55 8.85
N PHE A 216 15.54 -6.23 7.61
CA PHE A 216 16.39 -5.42 6.72
C PHE A 216 16.28 -3.91 6.97
N TYR A 217 15.17 -3.48 7.56
CA TYR A 217 14.83 -2.08 7.76
C TYR A 217 14.76 -1.78 9.26
N ASP A 218 15.32 -0.64 9.66
CA ASP A 218 15.24 -0.15 11.03
C ASP A 218 13.87 0.54 11.21
N GLY A 219 12.91 -0.20 11.75
CA GLY A 219 11.55 0.27 12.00
C GLY A 219 10.72 -0.76 12.77
N ASP A 220 9.78 -0.27 13.57
CA ASP A 220 8.97 -1.09 14.50
C ASP A 220 7.84 -1.86 13.81
N SER A 221 7.57 -1.64 12.52
CA SER A 221 6.26 -1.97 11.94
C SER A 221 6.18 -3.27 11.15
N SER A 222 7.29 -3.96 10.85
CA SER A 222 7.23 -5.16 10.00
C SER A 222 8.34 -6.15 10.33
N GLU A 223 8.01 -7.13 11.16
CA GLU A 223 8.92 -8.22 11.46
C GLU A 223 8.85 -9.27 10.34
N GLN A 224 9.99 -9.74 9.83
CA GLN A 224 10.02 -10.77 8.80
C GLN A 224 10.43 -12.10 9.42
N SER A 225 9.82 -13.18 8.96
CA SER A 225 10.14 -14.52 9.46
C SER A 225 10.35 -15.50 8.33
N ILE A 226 11.23 -16.45 8.59
CA ILE A 226 11.50 -17.62 7.76
C ILE A 226 11.35 -18.86 8.62
N THR A 227 10.47 -19.76 8.20
CA THR A 227 10.25 -21.06 8.84
C THR A 227 10.71 -22.15 7.90
N ILE A 228 11.60 -23.03 8.35
CA ILE A 228 12.00 -24.24 7.63
C ILE A 228 11.64 -25.47 8.46
N LEU A 229 10.76 -26.33 7.93
CA LEU A 229 10.35 -27.57 8.56
C LEU A 229 11.36 -28.69 8.28
N ALA A 230 11.31 -29.77 9.08
CA ALA A 230 12.23 -30.91 8.96
C ALA A 230 12.22 -31.58 7.58
N ASP A 231 11.10 -31.50 6.86
CA ASP A 231 10.94 -32.03 5.50
C ASP A 231 11.42 -31.05 4.40
N GLY A 232 12.08 -29.95 4.81
CA GLY A 232 12.54 -28.86 3.95
C GLY A 232 11.45 -27.88 3.53
N THR A 233 10.19 -28.05 3.95
CA THR A 233 9.14 -27.07 3.62
C THR A 233 9.47 -25.72 4.25
N THR A 234 9.55 -24.69 3.43
CA THR A 234 10.00 -23.34 3.79
C THR A 234 8.89 -22.34 3.53
N THR A 235 8.66 -21.46 4.51
CA THR A 235 7.76 -20.31 4.40
C THR A 235 8.48 -19.03 4.75
N VAL A 236 8.34 -17.98 3.93
CA VAL A 236 8.84 -16.64 4.23
C VAL A 236 7.66 -15.68 4.34
N LYS A 237 7.62 -14.92 5.43
CA LYS A 237 6.52 -14.01 5.74
C LYS A 237 7.02 -12.63 6.14
N ILE A 238 6.17 -11.62 5.92
CA ILE A 238 6.23 -10.33 6.60
C ILE A 238 5.01 -10.25 7.51
N ASN A 239 5.26 -10.07 8.80
CA ASN A 239 4.27 -9.91 9.84
C ASN A 239 4.10 -8.40 10.09
N GLY A 240 3.02 -7.82 9.53
CA GLY A 240 2.61 -6.45 9.81
C GLY A 240 1.56 -6.39 10.93
N ARG A 241 1.16 -5.18 11.33
CA ARG A 241 0.26 -4.95 12.48
C ARG A 241 -1.12 -5.63 12.37
N GLY A 242 -1.75 -5.62 11.20
CA GLY A 242 -3.07 -6.23 11.00
C GLY A 242 -3.12 -7.36 9.96
N GLN A 243 -1.99 -7.68 9.34
CA GLN A 243 -1.94 -8.66 8.24
C GLN A 243 -0.56 -9.30 8.10
N THR A 244 -0.57 -10.57 7.72
CA THR A 244 0.62 -11.35 7.40
C THR A 244 0.66 -11.62 5.91
N TYR A 245 1.77 -11.27 5.26
CA TYR A 245 1.98 -11.54 3.84
C TYR A 245 2.97 -12.68 3.66
N VAL A 246 2.65 -13.66 2.81
CA VAL A 246 3.53 -14.79 2.48
C VAL A 246 4.24 -14.48 1.17
N PHE A 247 5.56 -14.32 1.19
CA PHE A 247 6.39 -14.07 0.00
C PHE A 247 6.85 -15.34 -0.70
N TYR A 248 6.90 -16.44 0.06
CA TYR A 248 7.35 -17.72 -0.43
C TYR A 248 6.75 -18.85 0.39
N GLN A 249 6.23 -19.88 -0.28
CA GLN A 249 5.89 -21.16 0.32
C GLN A 249 6.28 -22.28 -0.65
N GLY A 250 7.20 -23.16 -0.23
CA GLY A 250 7.75 -24.20 -1.10
C GLY A 250 8.80 -25.07 -0.42
N LYS A 251 9.58 -25.84 -1.19
CA LYS A 251 10.74 -26.59 -0.66
C LYS A 251 11.96 -25.69 -0.60
N PHE A 252 12.73 -25.79 0.48
CA PHE A 252 13.92 -24.98 0.70
C PHE A 252 14.84 -24.98 -0.53
N THR A 253 15.16 -23.78 -0.99
CA THR A 253 16.23 -23.53 -1.96
C THR A 253 17.11 -22.41 -1.42
N ASN A 254 18.35 -22.33 -1.86
CA ASN A 254 19.21 -21.19 -1.54
C ASN A 254 19.95 -20.75 -2.81
N PRO A 255 19.59 -19.61 -3.41
CA PRO A 255 18.65 -18.60 -2.91
C PRO A 255 17.17 -19.04 -2.91
N ILE A 256 16.38 -18.43 -2.04
CA ILE A 256 14.91 -18.48 -2.03
C ILE A 256 14.43 -17.38 -2.96
N VAL A 257 13.74 -17.72 -4.05
CA VAL A 257 13.15 -16.74 -4.98
C VAL A 257 11.69 -16.54 -4.65
N PHE A 258 11.26 -15.29 -4.44
CA PHE A 258 9.88 -14.97 -4.09
C PHE A 258 8.90 -15.28 -5.23
N GLN A 259 7.66 -15.59 -4.85
CA GLN A 259 6.57 -15.96 -5.78
C GLN A 259 5.85 -14.75 -6.38
N ASP A 260 6.39 -13.54 -6.21
CA ASP A 260 5.84 -12.26 -6.68
C ASP A 260 6.24 -11.90 -8.12
N ASN A 261 6.88 -12.83 -8.85
CA ASN A 261 7.43 -12.67 -10.19
C ASN A 261 8.54 -11.61 -10.35
N SER A 262 8.95 -10.92 -9.28
CA SER A 262 10.04 -9.94 -9.35
C SER A 262 11.41 -10.59 -9.58
N GLY A 263 11.49 -11.90 -9.32
CA GLY A 263 12.73 -12.68 -9.24
C GLY A 263 13.59 -12.35 -8.01
N SER A 264 13.17 -11.38 -7.19
CA SER A 264 13.85 -11.02 -5.96
C SER A 264 13.75 -12.15 -4.95
N GLY A 265 14.59 -12.12 -3.92
CA GLY A 265 14.64 -13.24 -3.00
C GLY A 265 15.50 -13.03 -1.78
N LEU A 266 15.84 -14.15 -1.15
CA LEU A 266 16.70 -14.24 0.02
C LEU A 266 17.84 -15.22 -0.24
N LEU A 267 19.05 -14.85 0.17
CA LEU A 267 20.22 -15.71 0.19
C LEU A 267 20.63 -15.91 1.64
N LEU A 268 20.66 -17.16 2.11
CA LEU A 268 21.12 -17.51 3.44
C LEU A 268 22.62 -17.88 3.36
N LYS A 269 23.46 -17.20 4.12
CA LYS A 269 24.91 -17.46 4.12
C LYS A 269 25.51 -17.01 5.44
N ASP A 270 26.36 -17.84 6.05
CA ASP A 270 27.11 -17.52 7.27
C ASP A 270 26.20 -17.02 8.42
N ASP A 271 25.09 -17.73 8.68
CA ASP A 271 24.03 -17.38 9.65
C ASP A 271 23.36 -16.01 9.45
N LYS A 272 23.58 -15.41 8.29
CA LYS A 272 22.95 -14.16 7.86
C LYS A 272 22.01 -14.42 6.71
N ILE A 273 21.08 -13.48 6.55
CA ILE A 273 20.16 -13.46 5.42
C ILE A 273 20.38 -12.18 4.62
N PHE A 274 20.51 -12.33 3.31
CA PHE A 274 20.74 -11.25 2.37
C PHE A 274 19.52 -11.12 1.46
N SER A 275 19.06 -9.89 1.22
CA SER A 275 18.07 -9.65 0.17
C SER A 275 18.74 -9.69 -1.19
N THR A 276 18.09 -10.26 -2.20
CA THR A 276 18.59 -10.33 -3.58
C THR A 276 17.61 -9.70 -4.57
N TYR A 277 18.13 -9.12 -5.65
CA TYR A 277 17.33 -8.67 -6.79
C TYR A 277 16.95 -9.84 -7.73
N GLY A 278 16.07 -9.56 -8.70
CA GLY A 278 15.69 -10.45 -9.81
C GLY A 278 16.82 -11.16 -10.58
N ASN A 279 18.03 -10.62 -10.52
CA ASN A 279 19.21 -11.17 -11.18
C ASN A 279 20.13 -11.97 -10.24
N GLY A 280 19.69 -12.23 -9.00
CA GLY A 280 20.44 -12.94 -7.97
C GLY A 280 21.54 -12.12 -7.28
N LYS A 281 21.79 -10.86 -7.68
CA LYS A 281 22.74 -9.99 -6.98
C LYS A 281 22.17 -9.56 -5.63
N ILE A 282 23.04 -9.45 -4.64
CA ILE A 282 22.69 -8.92 -3.32
C ILE A 282 22.20 -7.48 -3.47
N ALA A 283 21.04 -7.20 -2.88
CA ALA A 283 20.47 -5.87 -2.83
C ALA A 283 21.35 -4.94 -1.98
N ILE A 284 21.40 -3.66 -2.33
CA ILE A 284 22.12 -2.63 -1.58
C ILE A 284 21.16 -1.52 -1.15
N GLY A 285 21.48 -0.83 -0.06
CA GLY A 285 20.79 0.38 0.37
C GLY A 285 19.47 0.17 1.11
N CYS A 286 19.21 -1.00 1.70
CA CYS A 286 17.99 -1.20 2.51
C CYS A 286 17.88 -0.23 3.69
N LYS A 287 19.02 0.23 4.22
CA LYS A 287 19.10 1.23 5.29
C LYS A 287 19.51 2.62 4.80
N GLY A 288 19.53 2.85 3.48
CA GLY A 288 19.95 4.12 2.87
C GLY A 288 21.46 4.40 2.89
N ASP A 289 22.29 3.47 3.37
CA ASP A 289 23.75 3.65 3.53
C ASP A 289 24.57 3.07 2.37
N GLY A 290 23.90 2.59 1.32
CA GLY A 290 24.54 1.96 0.15
C GLY A 290 25.19 0.60 0.44
N LYS A 291 25.07 0.05 1.65
CA LYS A 291 25.63 -1.25 2.01
C LYS A 291 24.74 -2.41 1.57
N PRO A 292 25.28 -3.64 1.49
CA PRO A 292 24.47 -4.83 1.28
C PRO A 292 23.29 -4.93 2.27
N CYS A 293 22.12 -5.28 1.74
CA CYS A 293 20.93 -5.59 2.51
C CYS A 293 21.13 -6.93 3.23
N VAL A 294 21.63 -6.87 4.46
CA VAL A 294 21.92 -8.03 5.30
C VAL A 294 21.23 -7.89 6.65
N SER A 295 20.76 -9.01 7.20
CA SER A 295 20.24 -9.12 8.56
C SER A 295 20.82 -10.36 9.22
N ASP A 296 21.04 -10.27 10.53
CA ASP A 296 21.22 -11.46 11.36
C ASP A 296 19.89 -12.22 11.47
N LEU A 297 19.98 -13.54 11.57
CA LEU A 297 18.86 -14.39 11.93
C LEU A 297 18.80 -14.47 13.46
N PHE A 298 17.68 -14.06 14.05
CA PHE A 298 17.45 -14.20 15.47
C PHE A 298 16.31 -15.19 15.74
N GLU A 299 16.37 -15.84 16.89
CA GLU A 299 15.25 -16.65 17.35
C GLU A 299 14.09 -15.74 17.76
N PRO A 300 12.83 -16.22 17.68
CA PRO A 300 11.77 -15.55 18.41
C PRO A 300 12.27 -15.40 19.83
N THR A 301 12.44 -14.17 20.30
CA THR A 301 12.74 -13.95 21.70
C THR A 301 11.65 -14.69 22.45
N ALA A 302 12.03 -15.73 23.21
CA ALA A 302 11.09 -16.58 23.93
C ALA A 302 10.41 -15.83 25.09
N THR A 303 10.31 -14.49 25.01
CA THR A 303 9.15 -13.73 25.47
C THR A 303 7.92 -14.11 24.65
N THR A 304 7.58 -15.40 24.63
CA THR A 304 6.22 -15.71 25.05
C THR A 304 6.27 -15.28 26.51
N PRO A 305 5.71 -14.12 26.92
CA PRO A 305 5.44 -13.99 28.33
C PRO A 305 4.68 -15.28 28.64
N GLU A 306 5.23 -16.15 29.50
CA GLU A 306 4.42 -17.16 30.17
C GLU A 306 3.11 -16.46 30.44
N PRO A 307 1.96 -16.99 29.99
CA PRO A 307 0.69 -16.28 30.05
C PRO A 307 0.60 -15.74 31.45
N VAL A 308 0.92 -14.45 31.60
CA VAL A 308 0.91 -13.82 32.88
C VAL A 308 -0.57 -13.95 33.14
N LYS A 309 -0.92 -14.73 34.14
CA LYS A 309 -2.29 -14.91 34.57
C LYS A 309 -2.65 -13.55 35.18
N VAL A 310 -2.78 -12.53 34.33
CA VAL A 310 -3.18 -11.20 34.67
C VAL A 310 -4.66 -11.38 34.92
N THR A 311 -4.97 -11.61 36.18
CA THR A 311 -6.30 -11.96 36.67
C THR A 311 -7.28 -10.79 36.61
N ASN A 312 -6.93 -9.66 36.00
CA ASN A 312 -7.87 -8.56 35.75
C ASN A 312 -7.40 -7.69 34.58
N ILE A 313 -8.09 -7.79 33.45
CA ILE A 313 -8.13 -6.70 32.48
C ILE A 313 -8.99 -5.60 33.11
N GLN A 314 -8.50 -4.36 33.12
CA GLN A 314 -9.23 -3.25 33.71
C GLN A 314 -10.47 -2.92 32.88
N ASP A 315 -11.62 -2.70 33.53
CA ASP A 315 -12.82 -2.19 32.87
C ASP A 315 -12.54 -0.82 32.25
N GLY A 316 -13.07 -0.59 31.04
CA GLY A 316 -12.89 0.67 30.35
C GLY A 316 -13.04 0.59 28.84
N TYR A 317 -12.82 1.73 28.19
CA TYR A 317 -12.88 1.89 26.75
C TYR A 317 -11.45 1.92 26.19
N TYR A 318 -11.05 0.83 25.58
CA TYR A 318 -9.78 0.69 24.91
C TYR A 318 -9.92 1.13 23.46
N VAL A 319 -8.90 1.77 22.91
CA VAL A 319 -8.91 2.30 21.53
C VAL A 319 -7.60 1.95 20.82
N LEU A 320 -7.68 1.83 19.50
CA LEU A 320 -6.50 1.69 18.62
C LEU A 320 -5.83 3.05 18.38
N GLY A 321 -6.59 4.14 18.50
CA GLY A 321 -6.18 5.49 18.16
C GLY A 321 -7.35 6.27 17.55
N GLY A 322 -7.05 7.17 16.61
CA GLY A 322 -8.04 8.02 15.92
C GLY A 322 -8.92 7.32 14.87
N THR A 323 -9.14 6.00 14.97
CA THR A 323 -9.88 5.22 13.95
C THR A 323 -11.39 5.19 14.15
N GLY A 324 -11.91 5.73 15.27
CA GLY A 324 -13.32 5.60 15.66
C GLY A 324 -13.72 4.19 16.10
N GLN A 325 -12.76 3.25 16.15
CA GLN A 325 -12.96 1.90 16.65
C GLN A 325 -12.52 1.79 18.10
N GLY A 326 -13.25 1.00 18.89
CA GLY A 326 -12.86 0.70 20.25
C GLY A 326 -13.33 -0.66 20.73
N LEU A 327 -12.82 -1.01 21.90
CA LEU A 327 -13.08 -2.23 22.62
C LEU A 327 -13.48 -1.84 24.03
N GLU A 328 -14.73 -2.13 24.40
CA GLU A 328 -15.23 -1.91 25.76
C GLU A 328 -15.07 -3.18 26.58
N VAL A 329 -14.46 -3.07 27.75
CA VAL A 329 -14.34 -4.15 28.74
C VAL A 329 -15.21 -3.84 29.94
N ARG A 330 -16.03 -4.81 30.37
CA ARG A 330 -16.80 -4.78 31.61
C ARG A 330 -16.83 -6.15 32.28
N GLY A 331 -16.22 -6.27 33.45
CA GLY A 331 -16.13 -7.50 34.20
C GLY A 331 -15.43 -8.60 33.41
N ASN A 332 -16.14 -9.70 33.15
CA ASN A 332 -15.61 -10.85 32.40
C ASN A 332 -16.01 -10.87 30.92
N LYS A 333 -16.49 -9.73 30.38
CA LYS A 333 -16.90 -9.62 28.99
C LYS A 333 -16.28 -8.40 28.33
N TYR A 334 -16.23 -8.46 27.01
CA TYR A 334 -15.83 -7.34 26.18
C TYR A 334 -16.71 -7.25 24.94
N ARG A 335 -16.76 -6.10 24.28
CA ARG A 335 -17.37 -5.95 22.96
C ARG A 335 -16.62 -4.91 22.14
N TYR A 336 -16.67 -5.06 20.83
CA TYR A 336 -16.20 -4.02 19.91
C TYR A 336 -17.29 -2.97 19.69
N TYR A 337 -16.88 -1.76 19.36
CA TYR A 337 -17.75 -0.75 18.77
C TYR A 337 -17.01 -0.05 17.64
N ASP A 338 -17.77 0.32 16.61
CA ASP A 338 -17.31 1.06 15.44
C ASP A 338 -18.38 2.06 15.00
N GLU A 339 -18.19 2.70 13.84
CA GLU A 339 -19.18 3.62 13.25
C GLU A 339 -20.55 2.95 12.98
N GLY A 340 -20.58 1.63 12.85
CA GLY A 340 -21.80 0.83 12.72
C GLY A 340 -22.46 0.48 14.05
N GLY A 341 -21.97 1.02 15.17
CA GLY A 341 -22.50 0.82 16.50
C GLY A 341 -21.81 -0.29 17.30
N GLU A 342 -22.45 -0.69 18.39
CA GLU A 342 -21.92 -1.66 19.35
C GLU A 342 -22.13 -3.09 18.85
N LYS A 343 -21.12 -3.95 19.02
CA LYS A 343 -21.21 -5.39 18.71
C LYS A 343 -21.66 -6.19 19.93
N GLU A 344 -21.98 -7.46 19.70
CA GLU A 344 -22.32 -8.43 20.75
C GLU A 344 -21.19 -8.64 21.75
N TRP A 345 -21.55 -8.89 23.01
CA TRP A 345 -20.61 -9.18 24.08
C TRP A 345 -19.97 -10.56 23.92
N GLN A 346 -18.66 -10.62 24.15
CA GLN A 346 -17.81 -11.80 24.06
C GLN A 346 -17.08 -12.04 25.38
N ASP A 347 -16.58 -13.26 25.56
CA ASP A 347 -15.89 -13.67 26.79
C ASP A 347 -14.46 -13.11 26.82
N ILE A 348 -14.08 -12.48 27.95
CA ILE A 348 -12.79 -11.82 28.11
C ILE A 348 -11.58 -12.77 28.00
N SER A 349 -11.79 -14.07 28.15
CA SER A 349 -10.74 -15.09 27.98
C SER A 349 -10.11 -15.11 26.59
N GLN A 350 -10.75 -14.48 25.60
CA GLN A 350 -10.19 -14.30 24.25
C GLN A 350 -9.15 -13.18 24.17
N LEU A 351 -9.08 -12.32 25.18
CA LEU A 351 -8.14 -11.20 25.25
C LEU A 351 -6.90 -11.58 26.06
N LYS A 352 -5.74 -11.12 25.60
CA LYS A 352 -4.48 -11.24 26.31
C LYS A 352 -4.09 -9.90 26.92
N SER A 353 -4.04 -9.81 28.25
CA SER A 353 -3.44 -8.65 28.91
C SER A 353 -1.91 -8.68 28.72
N ILE A 354 -1.35 -7.56 28.26
CA ILE A 354 0.10 -7.39 28.11
C ILE A 354 0.64 -6.63 29.33
N LYS A 355 -0.03 -5.54 29.70
CA LYS A 355 0.21 -4.75 30.93
C LYS A 355 -1.06 -3.96 31.28
N ALA A 356 -1.05 -3.26 32.42
CA ALA A 356 -2.18 -2.41 32.82
C ALA A 356 -2.53 -1.41 31.70
N GLY A 357 -3.81 -1.40 31.29
CA GLY A 357 -4.30 -0.57 30.21
C GLY A 357 -3.83 -0.95 28.79
N LEU A 358 -3.21 -2.12 28.58
CA LEU A 358 -2.82 -2.63 27.27
C LEU A 358 -3.23 -4.11 27.10
N ILE A 359 -4.05 -4.36 26.10
CA ILE A 359 -4.55 -5.70 25.76
C ILE A 359 -4.29 -6.02 24.29
N PHE A 360 -4.27 -7.31 23.98
CA PHE A 360 -4.13 -7.85 22.62
C PHE A 360 -5.24 -8.86 22.36
N ASP A 361 -5.99 -8.69 21.28
CA ASP A 361 -7.14 -9.55 20.92
C ASP A 361 -6.79 -10.71 19.98
N GLY A 362 -5.49 -10.90 19.70
CA GLY A 362 -5.01 -11.86 18.69
C GLY A 362 -4.71 -11.22 17.33
N ARG A 363 -5.10 -9.96 17.11
CA ARG A 363 -4.86 -9.20 15.87
C ARG A 363 -4.26 -7.83 16.16
N GLU A 364 -4.88 -7.05 17.04
CA GLU A 364 -4.54 -5.66 17.31
C GLU A 364 -4.26 -5.41 18.79
N TYR A 365 -3.47 -4.36 19.06
CA TYR A 365 -3.20 -3.86 20.41
C TYR A 365 -4.19 -2.75 20.76
N TRP A 366 -4.89 -2.89 21.88
CA TRP A 366 -5.85 -1.90 22.37
C TRP A 366 -5.38 -1.29 23.67
N CYS A 367 -5.46 0.04 23.76
CA CYS A 367 -4.96 0.80 24.89
C CYS A 367 -6.09 1.54 25.58
N LEU A 368 -6.09 1.53 26.90
CA LEU A 368 -6.86 2.47 27.70
C LEU A 368 -6.14 3.83 27.61
N PRO A 369 -6.69 4.83 26.91
CA PRO A 369 -5.98 6.06 26.65
C PRO A 369 -5.91 6.92 27.93
N PRO A 370 -4.78 7.58 28.22
CA PRO A 370 -4.71 8.61 29.24
C PRO A 370 -5.59 9.82 28.84
N ASP A 371 -6.38 10.31 29.80
CA ASP A 371 -7.31 11.46 29.75
C ASP A 371 -7.43 12.22 28.42
N ARG A 372 -8.25 11.70 27.51
CA ARG A 372 -8.66 12.35 26.24
C ARG A 372 -7.51 12.81 25.33
N GLU A 373 -6.32 12.24 25.48
CA GLU A 373 -5.19 12.59 24.64
C GLU A 373 -5.29 11.90 23.28
N GLY A 374 -4.96 12.63 22.21
CA GLY A 374 -4.78 12.04 20.88
C GLY A 374 -3.56 11.12 20.85
N GLY A 375 -3.66 9.96 20.21
CA GLY A 375 -2.59 9.00 20.16
C GLY A 375 -2.93 7.74 19.36
N VAL A 376 -1.98 6.81 19.35
CA VAL A 376 -2.11 5.49 18.76
C VAL A 376 -1.65 4.43 19.76
N CYS A 377 -2.40 3.33 19.84
CA CYS A 377 -1.99 2.20 20.64
C CYS A 377 -0.90 1.40 19.91
N THR A 378 0.10 0.95 20.66
CA THR A 378 1.20 0.11 20.16
C THR A 378 1.44 -1.06 21.12
N GLU A 379 2.26 -2.02 20.72
CA GLU A 379 2.74 -3.09 21.60
C GLU A 379 3.43 -2.57 22.87
N ASN A 380 3.94 -1.34 22.82
CA ASN A 380 4.59 -0.67 23.94
C ASN A 380 3.62 0.22 24.75
N GLY A 381 2.32 0.22 24.44
CA GLY A 381 1.30 1.04 25.07
C GLY A 381 0.90 2.27 24.24
N TRP A 382 0.24 3.23 24.90
CA TRP A 382 -0.25 4.45 24.26
C TRP A 382 0.91 5.36 23.84
N LYS A 383 0.95 5.72 22.56
CA LYS A 383 1.90 6.69 22.00
C LYS A 383 1.15 7.95 21.62
N ARG A 384 1.47 9.08 22.26
CA ARG A 384 0.97 10.40 21.89
C ARG A 384 1.43 10.78 20.48
N LEU A 385 0.53 11.41 19.72
CA LEU A 385 0.82 12.00 18.41
C LEU A 385 1.26 13.45 18.54
#